data_AF-A0A6N2AZ78-F1
#
_entry.id   AF-A0A6N2AZ78-F1
#
_cell.length_a   1.000
_cell.length_b   1.000
_cell.length_c   1.000
_cell.angle_alpha   90.00
_cell.angle_beta   90.00
_cell.angle_gamma   90.00
#
_symmetry.space_group_name_H-M   'P 1'
#
loop_
_entity.id
_entity.type
_entity.pdbx_description
1 polymer ?
#
loop_
_entity_poly.entity_id
_entity_poly.type
_entity_poly.pdbx_seq_one_letter_code
_entity_poly.pdbx_strand_id
1 'polypeptide(L)'
;MASTSLNLFKFLPTELLILIVERVASYSLEDLVTVKLFSRFLNEVGNECSVYQKVTLASFSNKPTWTTNQHIVSFMNIFIASENLKDL
;
A
#
# COMPACT_ATOMS: atom_id res chain seq x y z
N MET A 1 25.32 -25.21 -1.44
CA MET A 1 25.33 -24.48 -0.15
C MET A 1 24.00 -23.75 -0.04
N ALA A 2 23.06 -24.26 0.75
CA ALA A 2 21.68 -23.79 0.76
C ALA A 2 21.39 -22.88 1.97
N SER A 3 20.98 -21.65 1.65
CA SER A 3 20.06 -20.75 2.39
C SER A 3 20.09 -20.76 3.94
N THR A 4 21.14 -20.27 4.56
CA THR A 4 21.14 -19.98 6.00
C THR A 4 20.36 -18.70 6.37
N SER A 5 20.08 -17.81 5.41
CA SER A 5 19.49 -16.48 5.68
C SER A 5 17.98 -16.47 5.92
N LEU A 6 17.23 -17.46 5.41
CA LEU A 6 15.75 -17.46 5.47
C LEU A 6 15.19 -17.88 6.85
N ASN A 7 16.04 -18.43 7.72
CA ASN A 7 15.61 -18.97 9.01
C ASN A 7 15.82 -18.01 10.18
N LEU A 8 16.61 -16.95 10.03
CA LEU A 8 16.93 -16.01 11.11
C LEU A 8 15.66 -15.39 11.73
N PHE A 9 14.71 -14.98 10.87
CA PHE A 9 13.47 -14.36 11.33
C PHE A 9 12.57 -15.30 12.13
N LYS A 10 12.68 -16.63 11.95
CA LYS A 10 11.89 -17.57 12.76
C LYS A 10 12.40 -17.72 14.20
N PHE A 11 13.62 -17.31 14.48
CA PHE A 11 14.23 -17.38 15.81
C PHE A 11 14.08 -16.09 16.62
N LEU A 12 13.59 -15.02 16.00
CA LEU A 12 13.35 -13.74 16.65
C LEU A 12 11.95 -13.70 17.28
N PRO A 13 11.79 -13.08 18.46
CA PRO A 13 10.47 -12.79 19.01
C PRO A 13 9.64 -11.97 18.04
N THR A 14 8.36 -12.30 17.91
CA THR A 14 7.42 -11.62 17.01
C THR A 14 7.37 -10.12 17.30
N GLU A 15 7.41 -9.73 18.58
CA GLU A 15 7.37 -8.33 19.01
C GLU A 15 8.59 -7.54 18.49
N LEU A 16 9.77 -8.16 18.49
CA LEU A 16 10.99 -7.53 17.99
C LEU A 16 10.93 -7.37 16.46
N LEU A 17 10.34 -8.35 15.78
CA LEU A 17 10.12 -8.27 14.33
C LEU A 17 9.12 -7.19 13.97
N ILE A 18 8.03 -7.06 14.72
CA ILE A 18 7.06 -5.97 14.54
C ILE A 18 7.77 -4.61 14.65
N LEU A 19 8.60 -4.40 15.67
CA LEU A 19 9.37 -3.15 15.82
C LEU A 19 10.32 -2.88 14.64
N ILE A 20 10.99 -3.92 14.12
CA ILE A 20 11.86 -3.80 12.94
C ILE A 20 11.01 -3.40 11.72
N VAL A 21 9.89 -4.08 11.50
CA VAL A 21 9.03 -3.84 10.34
C VAL A 21 8.33 -2.48 10.44
N GLU A 22 7.90 -2.04 11.62
CA GLU A 22 7.42 -0.68 11.89
C GLU A 22 8.46 0.37 11.50
N ARG A 23 9.73 0.12 11.84
CA ARG A 23 10.81 1.03 11.49
C ARG A 23 11.04 1.07 9.98
N VAL A 24 11.00 -0.08 9.30
CA VAL A 24 11.07 -0.14 7.83
C VAL A 24 9.90 0.63 7.20
N ALA A 25 8.69 0.40 7.67
CA ALA A 25 7.49 1.09 7.21
C ALA A 25 7.57 2.61 7.39
N SER A 26 8.24 3.09 8.44
CA SER A 26 8.47 4.53 8.67
C SER A 26 9.42 5.18 7.68
N TYR A 27 10.23 4.40 6.96
CA TYR A 27 11.12 4.90 5.91
C TYR A 27 10.49 4.86 4.53
N SER A 28 9.78 3.78 4.18
CA SER A 28 9.13 3.64 2.88
C SER A 28 8.02 2.60 2.86
N LEU A 29 6.91 2.93 2.19
CA LEU A 29 5.88 1.94 1.84
C LEU A 29 6.43 0.85 0.92
N GLU A 30 7.32 1.19 -0.01
CA GLU A 30 7.89 0.23 -0.96
C GLU A 30 8.73 -0.82 -0.23
N ASP A 31 9.56 -0.39 0.73
CA ASP A 31 10.36 -1.30 1.54
C ASP A 31 9.48 -2.23 2.39
N LEU A 32 8.38 -1.72 2.94
CA LEU A 32 7.40 -2.55 3.65
C LEU A 32 6.79 -3.61 2.71
N VAL A 33 6.43 -3.24 1.48
CA VAL A 33 5.91 -4.20 0.48
C VAL A 33 6.96 -5.27 0.18
N THR A 34 8.22 -4.90 0.00
CA THR A 34 9.33 -5.86 -0.20
C THR A 34 9.46 -6.84 0.97
N VAL A 35 9.39 -6.35 2.22
CA VAL A 35 9.42 -7.21 3.42
C VAL A 35 8.27 -8.21 3.42
N LYS A 36 7.05 -7.77 3.10
CA LYS A 36 5.87 -8.64 3.06
C LYS A 36 5.97 -9.72 1.99
N LEU A 37 6.57 -9.41 0.85
CA LEU A 37 6.75 -10.38 -0.24
C LEU A 37 7.84 -11.43 0.03
N PHE A 38 8.71 -11.20 1.03
CA PHE A 38 9.83 -12.10 1.32
C PHE A 38 9.38 -13.46 1.88
N SER A 39 8.34 -13.49 2.71
CA SER A 39 7.80 -14.74 3.26
C SER A 39 6.39 -14.58 3.81
N ARG A 40 5.66 -15.70 3.94
CA ARG A 40 4.35 -15.73 4.60
C ARG A 40 4.39 -15.17 6.03
N PHE A 41 5.43 -15.53 6.80
CA PHE A 41 5.58 -15.07 8.18
C PHE A 41 5.79 -13.55 8.25
N LEU A 42 6.64 -12.99 7.40
CA LEU A 42 6.83 -11.53 7.34
C LEU A 42 5.62 -10.79 6.76
N ASN A 43 4.83 -11.44 5.90
CA ASN A 43 3.55 -10.89 5.46
C ASN A 43 2.56 -10.78 6.64
N GLU A 44 2.50 -11.79 7.50
CA GLU A 44 1.67 -11.78 8.72
C GLU A 44 2.12 -10.66 9.67
N VAL A 45 3.43 -10.56 9.97
CA VAL A 45 4.01 -9.46 10.77
C VAL A 45 3.73 -8.09 10.15
N GLY A 46 3.92 -7.94 8.83
CA GLY A 46 3.68 -6.69 8.13
C GLY A 46 2.20 -6.31 7.98
N ASN A 47 1.27 -7.16 8.41
CA ASN A 47 -0.16 -6.86 8.47
C ASN A 47 -0.62 -6.39 9.87
N GLU A 48 0.28 -6.33 10.86
CA GLU A 48 -0.03 -5.81 12.18
C GLU A 48 -0.48 -4.34 12.11
N CYS A 49 -1.48 -3.98 12.91
CA CYS A 49 -2.09 -2.65 12.88
C CYS A 49 -1.06 -1.56 13.19
N SER A 50 -0.15 -1.82 14.13
CA SER A 50 0.89 -0.88 14.54
C SER A 50 1.90 -0.59 13.43
N VAL A 51 2.16 -1.56 12.53
CA VAL A 51 3.00 -1.36 11.33
C VAL A 51 2.36 -0.33 10.40
N TYR A 52 1.07 -0.48 10.08
CA TYR A 52 0.36 0.46 9.22
C TYR A 52 0.29 1.87 9.80
N GLN A 53 0.17 2.01 11.13
CA GLN A 53 0.20 3.31 11.80
C GLN A 53 1.54 4.04 11.64
N LYS A 54 2.62 3.29 11.34
CA LYS A 54 3.97 3.83 11.14
C LYS A 54 4.36 4.00 9.69
N VAL A 55 3.53 3.55 8.74
CA VAL A 55 3.82 3.69 7.31
C VAL A 55 3.95 5.16 6.94
N THR A 56 5.11 5.51 6.38
CA THR A 56 5.27 6.80 5.73
C THR A 56 4.69 6.75 4.32
N LEU A 57 3.92 7.78 3.98
CA LEU A 57 3.40 8.01 2.64
C LEU A 57 4.12 9.18 1.96
N ALA A 58 5.32 9.53 2.43
CA ALA A 58 6.09 10.66 1.89
C ALA A 58 6.40 10.53 0.38
N SER A 59 6.56 9.29 -0.11
CA SER A 59 6.75 8.99 -1.54
C SER A 59 5.42 8.84 -2.30
N PHE A 60 4.29 8.77 -1.61
CA PHE A 60 2.99 8.64 -2.25
C PHE A 60 2.53 10.00 -2.78
N SER A 61 2.32 10.09 -4.09
CA SER A 61 1.77 11.31 -4.70
C SER A 61 0.34 11.52 -4.24
N ASN A 62 0.12 12.52 -3.39
CA ASN A 62 -1.23 12.98 -3.02
C ASN A 62 -1.92 13.74 -4.16
N LYS A 63 -1.21 14.02 -5.27
CA LYS A 63 -1.82 14.59 -6.46
C LYS A 63 -2.58 13.47 -7.16
N PRO A 64 -3.88 13.63 -7.42
CA PRO A 64 -4.60 12.69 -8.28
C PRO A 64 -3.89 12.66 -9.63
N THR A 65 -3.21 11.54 -9.91
CA THR A 65 -2.52 11.29 -11.18
C THR A 65 -3.50 10.87 -12.27
N TRP A 66 -4.80 10.92 -12.00
CA TRP A 66 -5.83 10.82 -13.02
C TRP A 66 -5.61 12.04 -13.90
N THR A 67 -4.87 11.85 -14.99
CA THR A 67 -5.00 12.72 -16.15
C THR A 67 -6.50 12.82 -16.37
N THR A 68 -7.01 14.06 -16.41
CA THR A 68 -8.37 14.33 -16.85
C THR A 68 -8.49 13.74 -18.25
N ASN A 69 -8.84 12.46 -18.29
CA ASN A 69 -8.99 11.73 -19.52
C ASN A 69 -10.21 12.41 -20.13
N GLN A 70 -10.03 13.11 -21.26
CA GLN A 70 -11.11 13.91 -21.87
C GLN A 70 -12.38 13.05 -22.09
N HIS A 71 -12.20 11.74 -22.20
CA HIS A 71 -13.25 10.72 -22.20
C HIS A 71 -14.10 10.67 -20.91
N ILE A 72 -13.51 10.80 -19.72
CA ILE A 72 -14.26 10.80 -18.44
C ILE A 72 -15.08 12.08 -18.30
N VAL A 73 -14.53 13.23 -18.74
CA VAL A 73 -15.26 14.50 -18.79
C VAL A 73 -16.43 14.42 -19.77
N SER A 74 -16.21 13.78 -20.93
CA SER A 74 -17.29 13.52 -21.91
C SER A 74 -18.40 12.63 -21.33
N PHE A 75 -18.07 11.57 -20.59
CA PHE A 75 -19.09 10.70 -19.98
C PHE A 75 -19.93 11.42 -18.92
N MET A 76 -19.30 12.20 -18.03
CA MET A 76 -20.04 12.98 -17.02
C MET A 76 -20.93 14.04 -17.67
N ASN A 77 -20.44 14.70 -18.73
CA ASN A 77 -21.23 15.69 -19.46
C ASN A 77 -22.43 15.06 -20.19
N ILE A 78 -22.28 13.86 -20.76
CA ILE A 78 -23.39 13.11 -21.37
C ILE A 78 -24.44 12.74 -20.31
N PHE A 79 -24.01 12.32 -19.12
CA PHE A 79 -24.93 11.92 -18.05
C PHE A 79 -25.75 13.11 -17.53
N ILE A 80 -25.08 14.25 -17.26
CA ILE A 80 -25.74 15.50 -16.85
C ILE A 80 -26.69 16.00 -17.94
N ALA A 81 -26.31 15.95 -19.21
CA ALA A 81 -27.19 16.32 -20.31
C ALA A 81 -28.40 15.38 -20.46
N SER A 82 -28.24 14.08 -20.18
CA SER A 82 -29.33 13.10 -20.25
C SER A 82 -30.33 13.21 -19.10
N GLU A 83 -29.90 13.71 -17.95
CA GLU A 83 -30.77 13.95 -16.79
C GLU A 83 -31.67 15.16 -17.04
N ASN A 84 -31.14 16.21 -17.68
CA ASN A 84 -31.90 17.40 -18.11
C ASN A 84 -32.87 17.16 -19.29
N LEU A 85 -32.86 15.97 -19.89
CA LEU A 85 -33.73 15.60 -21.03
C LEU A 85 -34.99 14.85 -20.58
N LYS A 86 -35.09 14.50 -19.29
CA LYS A 86 -36.27 13.81 -18.72
C LYS A 86 -37.36 14.78 -18.24
N ASP A 87 -37.08 16.07 -18.23
CA ASP A 87 -37.99 17.13 -17.77
C ASP A 87 -38.64 17.91 -18.95
N LEU A 88 -38.66 17.35 -20.17
CA LEU A 88 -39.36 17.92 -21.34
C LEU A 88 -40.51 17.03 -21.81
#